data_AF-A0A482WPD1-F1
#
_entry.id   AF-A0A482WPD1-F1
#
_cell.length_a   1.000
_cell.length_b   1.000
_cell.length_c   1.000
_cell.angle_alpha   90.00
_cell.angle_beta   90.00
_cell.angle_gamma   90.00
#
_symmetry.space_group_name_H-M   'P 1'
#
loop_
_entity.id
_entity.type
_entity.pdbx_description
1 polymer ?
#
loop_
_entity_poly.entity_id
_entity_poly.type
_entity_poly.pdbx_seq_one_letter_code
_entity_poly.pdbx_strand_id
1 'polypeptide(L)'
;MLLKSTNRLRNTPFIVHRDFSYETRKKRAVLLALRKEIIRAVGDTKIHLNVDRLYVEGQVFTYSDKNGLKAGKLDGIGKLREMLRVDFTDSFRKIVAGGRDETNAGEVVNETEDELLAG
;
A
#
# COMPACT_ATOMS: atom_id res chain seq x y z
N MET A 1 19.42 14.88 1.95
CA MET A 1 18.34 14.64 0.97
C MET A 1 18.93 13.97 -0.29
N LEU A 2 19.20 12.66 -0.23
CA LEU A 2 20.02 11.92 -1.22
C LEU A 2 19.23 11.44 -2.47
N LEU A 3 17.91 11.59 -2.48
CA LEU A 3 17.02 11.09 -3.54
C LEU A 3 16.82 12.05 -4.73
N LYS A 4 17.33 13.29 -4.66
CA LYS A 4 17.15 14.27 -5.75
C LYS A 4 18.01 13.95 -6.99
N SER A 5 19.08 13.18 -6.82
CA SER A 5 20.08 12.92 -7.87
C SER A 5 19.94 11.54 -8.55
N THR A 6 18.93 10.74 -8.18
CA THR A 6 18.73 9.38 -8.70
C THR A 6 18.32 9.35 -10.18
N ASN A 7 17.90 10.49 -10.76
CA ASN A 7 17.71 10.60 -12.21
C ASN A 7 18.98 10.28 -13.01
N ARG A 8 20.18 10.43 -12.42
CA ARG A 8 21.46 10.07 -13.05
C ARG A 8 21.73 8.56 -13.09
N LEU A 9 20.93 7.76 -12.36
CA LEU A 9 20.97 6.29 -12.35
C LEU A 9 19.94 5.67 -13.30
N ARG A 10 19.19 6.50 -14.05
CA ARG A 10 18.28 6.04 -15.11
C ARG A 10 19.11 5.28 -16.16
N ASN A 11 18.74 4.04 -16.47
CA ASN A 11 19.46 3.04 -17.30
C ASN A 11 20.51 2.17 -16.58
N THR A 12 20.54 2.18 -15.25
CA THR A 12 21.27 1.16 -14.49
C THR A 12 20.30 0.13 -13.91
N PRO A 13 20.73 -1.12 -13.61
CA PRO A 13 19.87 -2.12 -12.97
C PRO A 13 19.58 -1.80 -11.48
N PHE A 14 20.06 -0.66 -10.96
CA PHE A 14 19.86 -0.27 -9.57
C PHE A 14 18.48 0.35 -9.37
N ILE A 15 17.63 -0.34 -8.62
CA ILE A 15 16.34 0.20 -8.16
C ILE A 15 16.53 0.77 -6.75
N VAL A 16 16.49 2.10 -6.64
CA VAL A 16 16.53 2.78 -5.34
C VAL A 16 15.14 2.75 -4.73
N HIS A 17 14.91 1.80 -3.82
CA HIS A 17 13.73 1.82 -2.96
C HIS A 17 13.91 2.85 -1.84
N ARG A 18 12.82 3.53 -1.48
CA ARG A 18 12.81 4.33 -0.25
C ARG A 18 12.54 3.39 0.92
N ASP A 19 13.34 3.51 1.97
CA ASP A 19 13.10 2.80 3.22
C ASP A 19 11.88 3.40 3.92
N PHE A 20 10.76 2.71 3.76
CA PHE A 20 9.52 3.03 4.43
C PHE A 20 9.34 2.13 5.64
N SER A 21 8.86 2.69 6.76
CA SER A 21 8.46 1.89 7.91
C SER A 21 7.40 0.85 7.52
N TYR A 22 7.30 -0.24 8.28
CA TYR A 22 6.30 -1.28 8.05
C TYR A 22 4.88 -0.70 7.96
N GLU A 23 4.52 0.21 8.88
CA GLU A 23 3.24 0.92 8.84
C GLU A 23 3.01 1.68 7.54
N THR A 24 4.04 2.37 7.04
CA THR A 24 3.97 3.13 5.78
C THR A 24 3.82 2.19 4.58
N ARG A 25 4.50 1.04 4.59
CA ARG A 25 4.35 0.00 3.55
C ARG A 25 2.93 -0.55 3.52
N LYS A 26 2.33 -0.85 4.69
CA LYS A 26 0.95 -1.34 4.80
C LYS A 26 -0.06 -0.32 4.25
N LYS A 27 0.04 0.95 4.67
CA LYS A 27 -0.82 2.03 4.15
C LYS A 27 -0.69 2.17 2.63
N ARG A 28 0.54 2.09 2.11
CA ARG A 28 0.80 2.12 0.67
C ARG A 28 0.17 0.95 -0.06
N ALA A 29 0.26 -0.26 0.46
CA ALA A 29 -0.33 -1.45 -0.15
C ALA A 29 -1.84 -1.29 -0.33
N VAL A 30 -2.54 -0.85 0.73
CA VAL A 30 -3.98 -0.58 0.69
C VAL A 30 -4.33 0.49 -0.36
N LEU A 31 -3.62 1.61 -0.36
CA LEU A 31 -3.86 2.70 -1.32
C LEU A 31 -3.52 2.31 -2.77
N LEU A 32 -2.50 1.48 -2.98
CA LEU A 32 -2.15 0.94 -4.30
C LEU A 32 -3.22 -0.02 -4.82
N ALA A 33 -3.73 -0.90 -3.96
CA ALA A 33 -4.81 -1.81 -4.32
C ALA A 33 -6.09 -1.03 -4.65
N LEU A 34 -6.44 -0.02 -3.83
CA LEU A 34 -7.58 0.85 -4.11
C LEU A 34 -7.41 1.61 -5.44
N ARG A 35 -6.20 2.13 -5.72
CA ARG A 35 -5.89 2.75 -7.01
C ARG A 35 -6.15 1.81 -8.19
N LYS A 36 -5.75 0.53 -8.09
CA LYS A 36 -6.00 -0.46 -9.14
C LYS A 36 -7.51 -0.64 -9.38
N GLU A 37 -8.30 -0.73 -8.31
CA GLU A 37 -9.75 -0.85 -8.42
C GLU A 37 -10.40 0.38 -9.03
N ILE A 38 -9.97 1.59 -8.67
CA ILE A 38 -10.49 2.82 -9.28
C ILE A 38 -10.16 2.87 -10.78
N ILE A 39 -8.92 2.59 -11.15
CA ILE A 39 -8.51 2.57 -12.58
C ILE A 39 -9.32 1.52 -13.34
N ARG A 40 -9.58 0.35 -12.73
CA ARG A 40 -10.40 -0.69 -13.36
C ARG A 40 -11.83 -0.24 -13.58
N ALA A 41 -12.43 0.46 -12.62
CA ALA A 41 -13.84 0.86 -12.68
C ALA A 41 -14.10 2.09 -13.56
N VAL A 42 -13.19 3.07 -13.55
CA VAL A 42 -13.40 4.38 -14.18
C VAL A 42 -12.52 4.59 -15.42
N GLY A 43 -11.41 3.86 -15.53
CA GLY A 43 -10.47 3.97 -16.65
C GLY A 43 -9.62 5.24 -16.55
N ASP A 44 -9.90 6.22 -17.40
CA ASP A 44 -9.10 7.43 -17.56
C ASP A 44 -9.42 8.45 -16.44
N THR A 45 -8.72 8.30 -15.31
CA THR A 45 -8.82 9.21 -14.17
C THR A 45 -7.41 9.61 -13.74
N LYS A 46 -7.20 10.89 -13.44
CA LYS A 46 -5.92 11.42 -12.96
C LYS A 46 -5.65 10.92 -11.55
N ILE A 47 -4.95 9.79 -11.46
CA ILE A 47 -4.64 9.13 -10.19
C ILE A 47 -3.15 8.90 -10.01
N HIS A 48 -2.61 9.46 -8.93
CA HIS A 48 -1.22 9.21 -8.54
C HIS A 48 -1.10 8.99 -7.03
N LEU A 49 -0.08 8.22 -6.64
CA LEU A 49 0.21 7.92 -5.25
C LEU A 49 1.56 8.54 -4.89
N ASN A 50 1.58 9.34 -3.83
CA ASN A 50 2.79 9.98 -3.31
C ASN A 50 2.97 9.61 -1.84
N VAL A 51 4.07 8.92 -1.53
CA VAL A 51 4.39 8.38 -0.20
C VAL A 51 3.22 7.59 0.40
N ASP A 52 2.35 8.18 1.19
CA ASP A 52 1.24 7.54 1.90
C ASP A 52 -0.11 8.19 1.57
N ARG A 53 -0.17 8.95 0.46
CA ARG A 53 -1.34 9.70 0.02
C ARG A 53 -1.71 9.32 -1.40
N LEU A 54 -3.00 9.08 -1.60
CA LEU A 54 -3.59 8.86 -2.92
C LEU A 54 -4.25 10.16 -3.38
N TYR A 55 -3.92 10.59 -4.59
CA TYR A 55 -4.52 11.75 -5.23
C TYR A 55 -5.41 11.27 -6.36
N VAL A 56 -6.68 11.67 -6.35
CA VAL A 56 -7.67 11.37 -7.39
C VAL A 56 -8.29 12.69 -7.82
N GLU A 57 -8.10 13.10 -9.07
CA GLU A 57 -8.60 14.39 -9.60
C GLU A 57 -8.26 15.60 -8.70
N GLY A 58 -7.03 15.61 -8.16
CA GLY A 58 -6.56 16.67 -7.26
C GLY A 58 -7.04 16.55 -5.81
N GLN A 59 -7.97 15.66 -5.50
CA GLN A 59 -8.41 15.38 -4.13
C GLN A 59 -7.48 14.40 -3.43
N VAL A 60 -7.10 14.73 -2.19
CA VAL A 60 -6.20 13.90 -1.37
C VAL A 60 -6.98 12.92 -0.51
N PHE A 61 -6.54 11.67 -0.53
CA PHE A 61 -7.03 10.56 0.29
C PHE A 61 -5.89 9.97 1.12
N THR A 62 -6.19 9.70 2.38
CA THR A 62 -5.27 9.13 3.36
C THR A 62 -5.90 7.90 4.00
N TYR A 63 -5.09 6.88 4.28
CA TYR A 63 -5.55 5.66 4.94
C TYR A 63 -4.91 5.51 6.31
N SER A 64 -5.71 5.08 7.28
CA SER A 64 -5.26 4.64 8.59
C SER A 64 -6.06 3.43 9.06
N ASP A 65 -5.43 2.52 9.79
CA ASP A 65 -6.10 1.34 10.32
C ASP A 65 -7.24 1.67 11.31
N LYS A 66 -7.14 2.82 12.01
CA LYS A 66 -8.15 3.27 12.98
C LYS A 66 -9.35 3.96 12.34
N ASN A 67 -9.10 4.86 11.38
CA ASN A 67 -10.13 5.74 10.84
C ASN A 67 -10.54 5.38 9.40
N GLY A 68 -9.97 4.32 8.82
CA GLY A 68 -10.21 3.91 7.44
C GLY A 68 -9.65 4.91 6.43
N LEU A 69 -10.31 4.99 5.27
CA LEU A 69 -10.00 5.95 4.22
C LEU A 69 -10.64 7.31 4.52
N LYS A 70 -9.85 8.39 4.46
CA LYS A 70 -10.29 9.76 4.72
C LYS A 70 -9.93 10.70 3.60
N ALA A 71 -10.84 11.61 3.28
CA ALA A 71 -10.59 12.78 2.43
C ALA A 71 -10.62 14.04 3.31
N GLY A 72 -9.48 14.38 3.91
CA GLY A 72 -9.42 15.41 4.96
C GLY A 72 -10.23 14.98 6.19
N LYS A 73 -11.29 15.71 6.52
CA LYS A 73 -12.21 15.39 7.64
C LYS A 73 -13.38 14.49 7.25
N LEU A 74 -13.58 14.25 5.95
CA LEU A 74 -14.71 13.50 5.43
C LEU A 74 -14.39 12.02 5.28
N ASP A 75 -15.45 11.21 5.19
CA ASP A 75 -15.34 9.82 4.80
C ASP A 75 -14.81 9.70 3.37
N GLY A 76 -13.71 8.95 3.21
CA GLY A 76 -13.02 8.85 1.93
C GLY A 76 -13.80 8.04 0.90
N ILE A 77 -14.49 6.98 1.32
CA ILE A 77 -15.28 6.13 0.42
C ILE A 77 -16.50 6.90 -0.08
N GLY A 78 -17.23 7.57 0.81
CA GLY A 78 -18.33 8.45 0.45
C GLY A 78 -17.89 9.54 -0.53
N LYS A 79 -16.71 10.14 -0.32
CA LYS A 79 -16.20 11.16 -1.24
C LYS A 79 -15.83 10.57 -2.62
N LEU A 80 -15.21 9.39 -2.67
CA LEU A 80 -14.95 8.70 -3.93
C LEU A 80 -16.24 8.36 -4.68
N ARG A 81 -17.28 7.89 -3.95
CA ARG A 81 -18.59 7.59 -4.54
C ARG A 81 -19.26 8.83 -5.11
N GLU A 82 -19.18 9.96 -4.43
CA GLU A 82 -19.69 11.23 -4.92
C GLU A 82 -18.96 11.67 -6.20
N MET A 83 -17.63 11.61 -6.19
CA MET A 83 -16.78 12.07 -7.29
C MET A 83 -16.85 11.19 -8.54
N LEU A 84 -16.82 9.87 -8.35
CA LEU A 84 -16.66 8.89 -9.43
C LEU A 84 -17.96 8.17 -9.78
N ARG A 85 -19.04 8.42 -9.03
CA ARG A 85 -20.36 7.77 -9.20
C ARG A 85 -20.32 6.24 -9.12
N VAL A 86 -19.29 5.69 -8.48
CA VAL A 86 -19.08 4.24 -8.26
C VAL A 86 -18.90 3.99 -6.76
N ASP A 87 -19.53 2.96 -6.23
CA ASP A 87 -19.35 2.55 -4.85
C ASP A 87 -18.17 1.58 -4.72
N PHE A 88 -17.18 1.95 -3.91
CA PHE A 88 -15.97 1.15 -3.66
C PHE A 88 -15.98 0.47 -2.29
N THR A 89 -17.09 0.51 -1.55
CA THR A 89 -17.18 -0.01 -0.17
C THR A 89 -16.75 -1.47 -0.07
N ASP A 90 -17.27 -2.34 -0.94
CA ASP A 90 -16.96 -3.78 -0.90
C ASP A 90 -15.52 -4.07 -1.32
N SER A 91 -15.05 -3.42 -2.39
CA SER A 91 -13.66 -3.55 -2.84
C SER A 91 -12.69 -3.10 -1.76
N PHE A 92 -12.96 -1.97 -1.12
CA PHE A 92 -12.14 -1.45 -0.04
C PHE A 92 -12.13 -2.39 1.17
N ARG A 93 -13.29 -2.94 1.55
CA ARG A 93 -13.40 -3.94 2.63
C ARG A 93 -12.56 -5.17 2.35
N LYS A 94 -12.60 -5.70 1.12
CA LYS A 94 -11.78 -6.86 0.70
C LYS A 94 -10.30 -6.55 0.75
N ILE A 95 -9.89 -5.36 0.29
CA ILE A 95 -8.48 -4.91 0.34
C ILE A 95 -7.97 -4.85 1.78
N VAL A 96 -8.75 -4.27 2.69
CA VAL A 96 -8.37 -4.13 4.11
C VAL A 96 -8.35 -5.49 4.82
N ALA A 97 -9.26 -6.40 4.45
CA ALA A 97 -9.30 -7.75 5.01
C ALA A 97 -8.14 -8.62 4.50
N GLY A 98 -7.86 -8.62 3.19
CA GLY A 98 -6.80 -9.43 2.58
C GLY A 98 -5.38 -8.95 2.87
N GLY A 99 -5.20 -7.71 3.34
CA GLY A 99 -3.91 -7.19 3.80
C GLY A 99 -3.49 -7.64 5.21
N ARG A 100 -4.23 -8.56 5.86
CA ARG A 100 -3.95 -9.06 7.21
C ARG A 100 -3.21 -10.40 7.27
N ASP A 101 -3.00 -11.09 6.14
CA ASP A 101 -2.50 -12.47 6.14
C ASP A 101 -0.97 -12.64 6.00
N GLU A 102 -0.18 -11.56 5.95
CA GLU A 102 1.30 -11.66 5.78
C GLU A 102 2.08 -11.53 7.11
N THR A 103 1.67 -12.21 8.17
CA THR A 103 2.40 -12.23 9.47
C THR A 103 2.79 -13.63 9.95
N ASN A 104 3.07 -14.59 9.05
CA ASN A 104 3.64 -15.89 9.42
C ASN A 104 4.57 -16.46 8.33
N ALA A 105 5.64 -15.74 8.00
CA ALA A 105 6.73 -16.28 7.19
C ALA A 105 8.05 -15.70 7.67
N GLY A 106 8.60 -16.26 8.76
CA GLY A 106 9.87 -15.81 9.30
C GLY A 106 10.26 -16.34 10.67
N GLU A 107 9.93 -17.58 11.00
CA GLU A 107 10.61 -18.31 12.09
C GLU A 107 10.92 -19.72 11.57
N VAL A 108 12.07 -19.84 10.90
CA VAL A 108 12.68 -21.14 10.63
C VAL A 108 13.54 -21.43 11.85
N VAL A 109 13.00 -22.23 12.77
CA VAL A 109 13.78 -22.82 13.85
C VAL A 109 14.67 -23.88 13.21
N ASN A 110 15.95 -23.59 13.05
CA ASN A 110 16.95 -24.61 12.74
C ASN A 110 17.33 -25.30 14.06
N GLU A 111 16.59 -26.33 14.44
CA GLU A 111 17.13 -27.36 15.33
C GLU A 111 18.02 -28.25 14.46
N THR A 112 19.33 -27.97 14.50
CA THR A 112 20.34 -28.87 13.93
C THR A 112 20.60 -29.94 14.97
N GLU A 113 20.34 -31.18 14.59
CA GLU A 113 20.58 -32.41 15.34
C GLU A 113 22.01 -32.44 15.88
N ASP A 114 22.15 -32.45 17.21
CA ASP A 114 23.39 -32.74 17.92
C ASP A 114 23.17 -34.01 18.76
N GLU A 115 23.12 -35.17 18.10
CA GLU A 115 23.28 -36.48 18.75
C GLU A 115 24.10 -37.41 17.84
N LEU A 116 25.37 -37.07 17.68
CA LEU A 116 26.43 -38.08 17.67
C LEU A 116 27.20 -37.90 18.99
N LEU A 117 27.26 -38.99 19.77
CA LEU A 117 28.24 -39.32 20.83
C LEU A 117 27.62 -39.77 22.17
N ALA A 118 27.00 -40.94 22.15
CA ALA A 118 27.06 -41.95 23.20
C ALA A 118 26.56 -43.25 22.55
N GLY A 119 27.28 -44.35 22.42
CA GLY A 119 28.49 -44.88 23.03
C GLY A 119 28.51 -46.37 22.66
#